data_AF-A0A933AIP3-F1
#
_entry.id   AF-A0A933AIP3-F1
#
_cell.length_a   1.000
_cell.length_b   1.000
_cell.length_c   1.000
_cell.angle_alpha   90.00
_cell.angle_beta   90.00
_cell.angle_gamma   90.00
#
_symmetry.space_group_name_H-M   'P 1'
#
loop_
_entity.id
_entity.type
_entity.pdbx_description
1 polymer ?
#
loop_
_entity_poly.entity_id
_entity_poly.type
_entity_poly.pdbx_seq_one_letter_code
_entity_poly.pdbx_strand_id
1 'polypeptide(L)'
;MRHFFCAFALLLCACASAPPSAPPLVDTAIPATTPTETASPAPPPTVTPLPTSTTPPTATMRPPPPKVLIISIDGLRPDALLKADAPNIMALAHRGAYTWSAQTIYPAVTLPAHASMLTGYPPEAHGILWNDNSPGHAPVKVPTIFSAAHAAGLRTVMVVGKQKLEQLNLPGTVDAYVFARFGDPGAADAAIEEIGKGFDLMFVHLPNTDYFGHTDGWMSPTYIAELTPTDAAVGRILAALPPDTIVILTADHGGHDKVHGARIPVDMTIPWIIAGPGVAADHELAAPVNTMDTAATVAYVLGLALPPDAAGVPVLEALGNP
;
A
#
# COMPACT_ATOMS: atom_id res chain seq x y z
N MET A 1 31.23 -46.94 -40.05
CA MET A 1 32.69 -46.69 -40.11
C MET A 1 32.96 -45.20 -40.06
N ARG A 2 33.52 -44.72 -38.95
CA ARG A 2 34.62 -43.73 -38.82
C ARG A 2 34.48 -43.06 -37.46
N HIS A 3 35.31 -43.55 -36.55
CA HIS A 3 35.61 -42.99 -35.24
C HIS A 3 36.31 -41.64 -35.39
N PHE A 4 35.98 -40.69 -34.51
CA PHE A 4 36.92 -39.64 -34.12
C PHE A 4 36.94 -39.57 -32.59
N PHE A 5 38.04 -40.06 -32.03
CA PHE A 5 38.48 -39.81 -30.67
C PHE A 5 39.04 -38.38 -30.61
N CYS A 6 38.68 -37.60 -29.60
CA CYS A 6 39.51 -36.50 -29.13
C CYS A 6 39.44 -36.42 -27.61
N ALA A 7 40.57 -36.69 -26.98
CA ALA A 7 40.82 -36.60 -25.54
C ALA A 7 41.59 -35.29 -25.23
N PHE A 8 41.78 -35.03 -23.93
CA PHE A 8 42.46 -33.88 -23.26
C PHE A 8 41.52 -32.74 -22.84
N ALA A 9 41.54 -32.20 -21.62
CA ALA A 9 42.33 -32.48 -20.42
C ALA A 9 41.58 -31.91 -19.19
N LEU A 10 41.63 -32.63 -18.06
CA LEU A 10 41.25 -32.11 -16.74
C LEU A 10 42.31 -31.09 -16.29
N LEU A 11 41.88 -29.86 -15.97
CA LEU A 11 42.68 -28.91 -15.19
C LEU A 11 42.05 -28.79 -13.79
N LEU A 12 42.66 -29.46 -12.82
CA LEU A 12 42.43 -29.28 -11.39
C LEU A 12 43.16 -28.00 -10.96
N CYS A 13 42.42 -26.94 -10.64
CA CYS A 13 42.97 -25.76 -9.98
C CYS A 13 42.58 -25.79 -8.51
N ALA A 14 43.51 -26.25 -7.67
CA ALA A 14 43.43 -26.17 -6.22
C ALA A 14 43.97 -24.80 -5.78
N CYS A 15 43.14 -23.94 -5.20
CA CYS A 15 43.58 -22.75 -4.49
C CYS A 15 43.38 -22.95 -2.99
N ALA A 16 44.50 -22.74 -2.28
CA ALA A 16 44.72 -23.06 -0.88
C ALA A 16 43.92 -22.16 0.08
N SER A 17 43.40 -22.78 1.13
CA SER A 17 42.82 -22.14 2.32
C SER A 17 43.92 -21.51 3.19
N ALA A 18 43.78 -20.21 3.48
CA ALA A 18 44.62 -19.50 4.45
C ALA A 18 44.28 -19.92 5.90
N PRO A 19 45.26 -19.99 6.82
CA PRO A 19 45.03 -20.35 8.22
C PRO A 19 44.42 -19.19 9.03
N PRO A 20 43.66 -19.49 10.10
CA PRO A 20 43.03 -18.47 10.95
C PRO A 20 44.05 -17.73 11.82
N SER A 21 43.91 -16.41 11.88
CA SER A 21 44.67 -15.50 12.73
C SER A 21 44.27 -15.65 14.21
N ALA A 22 45.29 -15.73 15.09
CA ALA A 22 45.14 -15.85 16.54
C ALA A 22 44.52 -14.58 17.19
N PRO A 23 43.79 -14.72 18.31
CA PRO A 23 43.25 -13.59 19.05
C PRO A 23 44.34 -12.85 19.85
N PRO A 24 44.30 -11.52 19.97
CA PRO A 24 45.23 -10.78 20.82
C PRO A 24 44.90 -10.99 22.31
N LEU A 25 45.97 -10.98 23.10
CA LEU A 25 46.06 -11.29 24.52
C LEU A 25 45.35 -10.25 25.40
N VAL A 26 44.69 -10.77 26.44
CA VAL A 26 44.08 -10.04 27.55
C VAL A 26 45.20 -9.52 28.46
N ASP A 27 45.28 -8.21 28.65
CA ASP A 27 46.16 -7.59 29.63
C ASP A 27 45.40 -7.37 30.94
N THR A 28 45.72 -8.20 31.94
CA THR A 28 45.18 -8.11 33.30
C THR A 28 46.02 -7.13 34.13
N ALA A 29 45.54 -5.90 34.29
CA ALA A 29 46.11 -4.95 35.23
C ALA A 29 45.49 -5.10 36.64
N ILE A 30 46.39 -5.25 37.62
CA ILE A 30 46.18 -5.38 39.07
C ILE A 30 45.71 -4.05 39.69
N PRO A 31 44.90 -4.06 40.77
CA PRO A 31 44.23 -2.86 41.26
C PRO A 31 45.18 -1.95 42.05
N ALA A 32 45.17 -0.66 41.71
CA ALA A 32 45.85 0.39 42.47
C ALA A 32 44.97 0.86 43.65
N THR A 33 45.62 0.99 44.80
CA THR A 33 45.09 1.34 46.11
C THR A 33 44.49 2.75 46.17
N THR A 34 43.32 2.83 46.80
CA THR A 34 42.56 4.04 47.16
C THR A 34 43.35 5.01 48.05
N PRO A 35 43.41 6.32 47.74
CA PRO A 35 43.76 7.33 48.73
C PRO A 35 42.54 7.70 49.58
N THR A 36 42.75 7.75 50.90
CA THR A 36 41.79 8.21 51.90
C THR A 36 41.44 9.69 51.68
N GLU A 37 40.18 9.97 51.36
CA GLU A 37 39.66 11.33 51.25
C GLU A 37 39.34 11.89 52.64
N THR A 38 39.85 13.08 52.91
CA THR A 38 39.69 13.80 54.18
C THR A 38 38.33 14.47 54.19
N ALA A 39 37.56 14.28 55.28
CA ALA A 39 36.21 14.81 55.41
C ALA A 39 36.16 16.34 55.32
N SER A 40 35.41 16.84 54.33
CA SER A 40 35.03 18.25 54.16
C SER A 40 33.75 18.55 54.97
N PRO A 41 33.62 19.72 55.63
CA PRO A 41 32.46 20.03 56.46
C PRO A 41 31.19 20.24 55.61
N ALA A 42 30.08 19.66 56.07
CA ALA A 42 28.79 19.70 55.38
C ALA A 42 28.23 21.14 55.28
N PRO A 43 27.67 21.54 54.12
CA PRO A 43 26.97 22.82 53.99
C PRO A 43 25.61 22.77 54.71
N PRO A 44 25.07 23.93 55.15
CA PRO A 44 23.78 24.00 55.83
C PRO A 44 22.62 23.59 54.89
N PRO A 45 21.51 23.07 55.45
CA PRO A 45 20.39 22.55 54.65
C PRO A 45 19.76 23.66 53.80
N THR A 46 19.76 23.46 52.48
CA THR A 46 19.05 24.31 51.53
C THR A 46 17.54 24.08 51.69
N VAL A 47 16.81 25.14 52.05
CA VAL A 47 15.34 25.12 52.06
C VAL A 47 14.87 24.94 50.62
N THR A 48 14.33 23.77 50.31
CA THR A 48 13.76 23.46 48.99
C THR A 48 12.41 24.18 48.88
N PRO A 49 12.20 25.09 47.91
CA PRO A 49 10.90 25.71 47.71
C PRO A 49 9.88 24.64 47.29
N LEU A 50 8.66 24.74 47.85
CA LEU A 50 7.55 23.84 47.53
C LEU A 50 7.26 23.92 46.01
N PRO A 51 7.06 22.79 45.31
CA PRO A 51 6.74 22.82 43.88
C PRO A 51 5.47 23.65 43.65
N THR A 52 5.59 24.66 42.78
CA THR A 52 4.45 25.45 42.33
C THR A 52 3.50 24.54 41.54
N SER A 53 2.26 24.44 41.99
CA SER A 53 1.17 23.76 41.27
C SER A 53 1.03 24.38 39.88
N THR A 54 1.62 23.73 38.89
CA THR A 54 1.47 24.10 37.48
C THR A 54 0.24 23.36 36.98
N THR A 55 -0.77 24.11 36.56
CA THR A 55 -1.97 23.55 35.93
C THR A 55 -1.53 22.69 34.74
N PRO A 56 -1.98 21.42 34.61
CA PRO A 56 -1.67 20.61 33.45
C PRO A 56 -2.12 21.37 32.18
N PRO A 57 -1.32 21.39 31.11
CA PRO A 57 -1.79 21.94 29.85
C PRO A 57 -3.08 21.21 29.48
N THR A 58 -4.16 21.98 29.28
CA THR A 58 -5.40 21.46 28.71
C THR A 58 -5.03 20.71 27.45
N ALA A 59 -5.32 19.41 27.40
CA ALA A 59 -5.11 18.60 26.22
C ALA A 59 -5.85 19.29 25.06
N THR A 60 -5.12 19.94 24.17
CA THR A 60 -5.67 20.36 22.90
C THR A 60 -6.12 19.08 22.23
N MET A 61 -7.43 18.93 22.01
CA MET A 61 -7.93 17.81 21.23
C MET A 61 -7.19 17.84 19.90
N ARG A 62 -6.30 16.86 19.69
CA ARG A 62 -5.68 16.64 18.38
C ARG A 62 -6.83 16.50 17.39
N PRO A 63 -6.82 17.20 16.24
CA PRO A 63 -7.85 16.99 15.24
C PRO A 63 -7.94 15.48 14.94
N PRO A 64 -9.15 14.94 14.72
CA PRO A 64 -9.31 13.54 14.37
C PRO A 64 -8.42 13.22 13.14
N PRO A 65 -7.82 12.01 13.10
CA PRO A 65 -7.01 11.62 11.95
C PRO A 65 -7.86 11.71 10.67
N PRO A 66 -7.24 12.06 9.52
CA PRO A 66 -7.96 12.14 8.25
C PRO A 66 -8.58 10.77 7.90
N LYS A 67 -9.69 10.80 7.16
CA LYS A 67 -10.28 9.58 6.60
C LYS A 67 -9.57 9.23 5.30
N VAL A 68 -9.40 7.94 5.02
CA VAL A 68 -8.78 7.49 3.76
C VAL A 68 -9.70 6.51 3.03
N LEU A 69 -9.98 6.81 1.77
CA LEU A 69 -10.65 5.91 0.84
C LEU A 69 -9.66 5.48 -0.25
N ILE A 70 -9.51 4.18 -0.46
CA ILE A 70 -8.83 3.59 -1.61
C ILE A 70 -9.89 3.08 -2.58
N ILE A 71 -9.88 3.56 -3.83
CA ILE A 71 -10.70 3.03 -4.93
C ILE A 71 -9.77 2.29 -5.89
N SER A 72 -10.00 1.00 -6.09
CA SER A 72 -9.33 0.22 -7.14
C SER A 72 -10.32 -0.10 -8.26
N ILE A 73 -9.97 0.28 -9.48
CA ILE A 73 -10.73 -0.02 -10.70
C ILE A 73 -10.00 -1.15 -11.43
N ASP A 74 -10.59 -2.35 -11.39
CA ASP A 74 -9.96 -3.60 -11.81
C ASP A 74 -9.64 -3.60 -13.31
N GLY A 75 -8.40 -3.86 -13.70
CA GLY A 75 -8.01 -3.91 -15.12
C GLY A 75 -8.05 -2.56 -15.84
N LEU A 76 -8.04 -1.43 -15.13
CA LEU A 76 -8.07 -0.10 -15.72
C LEU A 76 -6.71 0.31 -16.31
N ARG A 77 -6.70 0.58 -17.61
CA ARG A 77 -5.55 1.17 -18.30
C ARG A 77 -5.59 2.71 -18.26
N PRO A 78 -4.47 3.39 -17.98
CA PRO A 78 -4.41 4.86 -18.02
C PRO A 78 -4.80 5.45 -19.38
N ASP A 79 -4.35 4.83 -20.48
CA ASP A 79 -4.63 5.32 -21.84
C ASP A 79 -6.08 5.13 -22.28
N ALA A 80 -6.87 4.38 -21.52
CA ALA A 80 -8.31 4.27 -21.70
C ALA A 80 -9.05 5.49 -21.15
N LEU A 81 -8.61 6.05 -20.02
CA LEU A 81 -9.18 7.27 -19.43
C LEU A 81 -9.06 8.46 -20.37
N LEU A 82 -7.97 8.55 -21.14
CA LEU A 82 -7.76 9.61 -22.14
C LEU A 82 -8.70 9.51 -23.35
N LYS A 83 -9.34 8.35 -23.55
CA LYS A 83 -10.27 8.09 -24.66
C LYS A 83 -11.73 8.03 -24.24
N ALA A 84 -11.97 7.79 -22.96
CA ALA A 84 -13.30 7.73 -22.37
C ALA A 84 -13.76 9.10 -21.89
N ASP A 85 -15.08 9.27 -21.80
CA ASP A 85 -15.68 10.38 -21.05
C ASP A 85 -15.71 10.00 -19.56
N ALA A 86 -14.66 10.38 -18.83
CA ALA A 86 -14.46 10.07 -17.40
C ALA A 86 -14.28 11.35 -16.55
N PRO A 87 -15.28 12.26 -16.52
CA PRO A 87 -15.14 13.57 -15.92
C PRO A 87 -14.89 13.54 -14.40
N ASN A 88 -15.42 12.55 -13.66
CA ASN A 88 -15.23 12.49 -12.21
C ASN A 88 -13.80 12.07 -11.85
N ILE A 89 -13.24 11.09 -12.55
CA ILE A 89 -11.85 10.65 -12.37
C ILE A 89 -10.89 11.75 -12.81
N MET A 90 -11.14 12.40 -13.94
CA MET A 90 -10.30 13.52 -14.39
C MET A 90 -10.36 14.71 -13.43
N ALA A 91 -11.55 15.05 -12.91
CA ALA A 91 -11.68 16.09 -11.89
C ALA A 91 -10.97 15.72 -10.57
N LEU A 92 -10.95 14.43 -10.20
CA LEU A 92 -10.19 13.94 -9.05
C LEU A 92 -8.68 14.12 -9.25
N ALA A 93 -8.16 13.84 -10.45
CA ALA A 93 -6.77 14.09 -10.80
C ALA A 93 -6.43 15.59 -10.74
N HIS A 94 -7.23 16.45 -11.37
CA HIS A 94 -6.98 17.90 -11.39
C HIS A 94 -7.03 18.56 -10.01
N ARG A 95 -7.83 18.05 -9.08
CA ARG A 95 -7.88 18.58 -7.70
C ARG A 95 -6.82 17.96 -6.77
N GLY A 96 -5.97 17.09 -7.30
CA GLY A 96 -5.02 16.30 -6.53
C GLY A 96 -3.66 16.17 -7.22
N ALA A 97 -2.92 15.16 -6.81
CA ALA A 97 -1.68 14.74 -7.44
C ALA A 97 -1.87 13.39 -8.12
N TYR A 98 -1.22 13.16 -9.27
CA TYR A 98 -1.46 11.96 -10.06
C TYR A 98 -0.24 11.54 -10.89
N THR A 99 -0.23 10.28 -11.31
CA THR A 99 0.59 9.81 -12.43
C THR A 99 -0.22 8.81 -13.26
N TRP A 100 -0.05 8.88 -14.57
CA TRP A 100 -0.61 7.92 -15.51
C TRP A 100 0.35 6.75 -15.81
N SER A 101 1.47 6.69 -15.09
CA SER A 101 2.60 5.80 -15.38
C SER A 101 3.02 4.94 -14.19
N ALA A 102 2.21 4.89 -13.13
CA ALA A 102 2.47 4.02 -11.99
C ALA A 102 2.55 2.54 -12.44
N GLN A 103 3.32 1.75 -11.70
CA GLN A 103 3.58 0.35 -12.04
C GLN A 103 2.94 -0.59 -11.03
N THR A 104 2.28 -1.64 -11.51
CA THR A 104 1.87 -2.75 -10.66
C THR A 104 3.03 -3.72 -10.40
N ILE A 105 2.73 -4.87 -9.79
CA ILE A 105 3.65 -5.99 -9.60
C ILE A 105 3.57 -6.99 -10.76
N TYR A 106 4.54 -7.90 -10.81
CA TYR A 106 4.49 -9.06 -11.70
C TYR A 106 4.23 -10.34 -10.89
N PRO A 107 3.32 -11.23 -11.35
CA PRO A 107 2.44 -11.10 -12.52
C PRO A 107 1.33 -10.06 -12.30
N ALA A 108 1.00 -9.28 -13.33
CA ALA A 108 -0.02 -8.23 -13.30
C ALA A 108 -1.45 -8.82 -13.29
N VAL A 109 -1.82 -9.44 -12.17
CA VAL A 109 -3.09 -10.16 -12.01
C VAL A 109 -3.76 -9.79 -10.69
N THR A 110 -5.09 -9.81 -10.70
CA THR A 110 -5.94 -9.16 -9.69
C THR A 110 -5.55 -9.40 -8.24
N LEU A 111 -5.59 -10.64 -7.76
CA LEU A 111 -5.44 -10.91 -6.33
C LEU A 111 -4.01 -10.65 -5.80
N PRO A 112 -2.93 -11.10 -6.45
CA PRO A 112 -1.57 -10.73 -6.07
C PRO A 112 -1.32 -9.22 -6.08
N ALA A 113 -1.81 -8.50 -7.10
CA ALA A 113 -1.64 -7.05 -7.19
C ALA A 113 -2.37 -6.32 -6.06
N HIS A 114 -3.62 -6.69 -5.75
CA HIS A 114 -4.33 -6.14 -4.60
C HIS A 114 -3.69 -6.50 -3.26
N ALA A 115 -3.15 -7.72 -3.12
CA ALA A 115 -2.39 -8.10 -1.94
C ALA A 115 -1.16 -7.19 -1.77
N SER A 116 -0.40 -6.96 -2.84
CA SER A 116 0.73 -6.02 -2.84
C SER A 116 0.30 -4.59 -2.52
N MET A 117 -0.80 -4.12 -3.12
CA MET A 117 -1.38 -2.78 -2.89
C MET A 117 -1.72 -2.54 -1.42
N LEU A 118 -2.35 -3.51 -0.76
CA LEU A 118 -2.86 -3.36 0.61
C LEU A 118 -1.86 -3.78 1.69
N THR A 119 -0.77 -4.46 1.33
CA THR A 119 0.27 -4.87 2.30
C THR A 119 1.56 -4.05 2.15
N GLY A 120 1.81 -3.48 0.97
CA GLY A 120 3.08 -2.86 0.62
C GLY A 120 4.21 -3.87 0.37
N TYR A 121 3.92 -5.16 0.28
CA TYR A 121 4.90 -6.22 0.03
C TYR A 121 4.84 -6.71 -1.42
N PRO A 122 5.94 -7.27 -1.96
CA PRO A 122 5.90 -8.01 -3.22
C PRO A 122 5.25 -9.39 -3.06
N PRO A 123 4.84 -10.05 -4.16
CA PRO A 123 4.20 -11.37 -4.14
C PRO A 123 4.93 -12.44 -3.35
N GLU A 124 6.25 -12.49 -3.46
CA GLU A 124 7.10 -13.47 -2.76
C GLU A 124 7.06 -13.31 -1.23
N ALA A 125 6.79 -12.09 -0.75
CA ALA A 125 6.75 -11.80 0.68
C ALA A 125 5.34 -11.92 1.27
N HIS A 126 4.29 -11.43 0.59
CA HIS A 126 2.92 -11.59 1.10
C HIS A 126 2.34 -12.99 0.83
N GLY A 127 2.93 -13.75 -0.10
CA GLY A 127 2.65 -15.17 -0.33
C GLY A 127 1.35 -15.47 -1.08
N ILE A 128 0.73 -14.47 -1.70
CA ILE A 128 -0.48 -14.64 -2.54
C ILE A 128 -0.02 -14.73 -3.99
N LEU A 129 0.07 -15.97 -4.50
CA LEU A 129 0.66 -16.28 -5.82
C LEU A 129 -0.36 -16.87 -6.80
N TRP A 130 -1.65 -16.84 -6.46
CA TRP A 130 -2.75 -17.39 -7.24
C TRP A 130 -3.79 -16.31 -7.55
N ASN A 131 -4.65 -16.57 -8.54
CA ASN A 131 -5.70 -15.63 -8.94
C ASN A 131 -7.05 -16.31 -9.24
N ASP A 132 -7.29 -17.52 -8.76
CA ASP A 132 -8.56 -18.24 -8.93
C ASP A 132 -9.36 -18.32 -7.61
N ASN A 133 -10.57 -18.88 -7.68
CA ASN A 133 -11.46 -19.06 -6.53
C ASN A 133 -11.44 -20.50 -5.98
N SER A 134 -10.36 -21.26 -6.21
CA SER A 134 -10.29 -22.65 -5.78
C SER A 134 -10.35 -22.75 -4.25
N PRO A 135 -11.07 -23.74 -3.69
CA PRO A 135 -11.11 -23.95 -2.26
C PRO A 135 -9.71 -24.34 -1.74
N GLY A 136 -9.40 -23.93 -0.51
CA GLY A 136 -8.15 -24.29 0.17
C GLY A 136 -7.02 -23.27 0.02
N HIS A 137 -7.22 -22.18 -0.73
CA HIS A 137 -6.34 -21.02 -0.68
C HIS A 137 -6.34 -20.39 0.71
N ALA A 138 -5.15 -20.12 1.23
CA ALA A 138 -4.98 -19.47 2.52
C ALA A 138 -5.05 -17.95 2.36
N PRO A 139 -5.56 -17.20 3.34
CA PRO A 139 -5.53 -15.74 3.28
C PRO A 139 -4.09 -15.22 3.34
N VAL A 140 -3.94 -13.92 3.07
CA VAL A 140 -2.64 -13.25 3.12
C VAL A 140 -2.00 -13.42 4.51
N LYS A 141 -0.70 -13.69 4.55
CA LYS A 141 -0.02 -14.07 5.82
C LYS A 141 0.70 -12.93 6.50
N VAL A 142 0.83 -11.80 5.81
CA VAL A 142 1.44 -10.58 6.34
C VAL A 142 0.33 -9.57 6.70
N PRO A 143 0.58 -8.66 7.65
CA PRO A 143 -0.36 -7.60 7.96
C PRO A 143 -0.69 -6.75 6.73
N THR A 144 -1.96 -6.37 6.59
CA THR A 144 -2.39 -5.34 5.64
C THR A 144 -2.40 -3.97 6.33
N ILE A 145 -2.52 -2.90 5.55
CA ILE A 145 -2.79 -1.56 6.09
C ILE A 145 -4.06 -1.52 6.95
N PHE A 146 -5.03 -2.38 6.65
CA PHE A 146 -6.25 -2.57 7.46
C PHE A 146 -5.93 -3.20 8.82
N SER A 147 -5.01 -4.16 8.88
CA SER A 147 -4.52 -4.70 10.15
C SER A 147 -3.90 -3.62 11.03
N ALA A 148 -3.08 -2.72 10.45
CA ALA A 148 -2.47 -1.61 11.17
C ALA A 148 -3.50 -0.56 11.62
N ALA A 149 -4.44 -0.20 10.75
CA ALA A 149 -5.50 0.76 11.05
C ALA A 149 -6.42 0.25 12.17
N HIS A 150 -6.92 -0.98 12.07
CA HIS A 150 -7.77 -1.57 13.09
C HIS A 150 -7.04 -1.72 14.44
N ALA A 151 -5.75 -2.11 14.44
CA ALA A 151 -4.94 -2.16 15.66
C ALA A 151 -4.77 -0.78 16.34
N ALA A 152 -4.84 0.30 15.57
CA ALA A 152 -4.85 1.68 16.08
C ALA A 152 -6.24 2.18 16.51
N GLY A 153 -7.27 1.32 16.47
CA GLY A 153 -8.65 1.64 16.86
C GLY A 153 -9.44 2.37 15.78
N LEU A 154 -8.98 2.37 14.53
CA LEU A 154 -9.67 2.98 13.40
C LEU A 154 -10.72 2.02 12.82
N ARG A 155 -11.88 2.57 12.40
CA ARG A 155 -12.91 1.78 11.74
C ARG A 155 -12.53 1.47 10.29
N THR A 156 -12.56 0.19 9.96
CA THR A 156 -12.05 -0.37 8.71
C THR A 156 -13.16 -1.01 7.87
N VAL A 157 -13.21 -0.69 6.57
CA VAL A 157 -14.26 -1.18 5.67
C VAL A 157 -13.69 -1.67 4.34
N MET A 158 -14.17 -2.81 3.85
CA MET A 158 -13.88 -3.30 2.50
C MET A 158 -15.18 -3.58 1.74
N VAL A 159 -15.32 -3.01 0.55
CA VAL A 159 -16.39 -3.29 -0.40
C VAL A 159 -15.77 -3.83 -1.68
N VAL A 160 -16.07 -5.09 -2.02
CA VAL A 160 -15.37 -5.78 -3.11
C VAL A 160 -16.30 -6.48 -4.10
N GLY A 161 -15.95 -6.39 -5.38
CA GLY A 161 -16.71 -6.98 -6.48
C GLY A 161 -16.28 -8.37 -6.94
N LYS A 162 -15.16 -8.90 -6.42
CA LYS A 162 -14.63 -10.24 -6.78
C LYS A 162 -14.41 -11.09 -5.53
N GLN A 163 -14.92 -12.33 -5.56
CA GLN A 163 -14.92 -13.25 -4.40
C GLN A 163 -13.50 -13.48 -3.86
N LYS A 164 -12.52 -13.72 -4.73
CA LYS A 164 -11.11 -13.96 -4.35
C LYS A 164 -10.50 -12.89 -3.45
N LEU A 165 -11.03 -11.66 -3.44
CA LEU A 165 -10.52 -10.58 -2.57
C LEU A 165 -10.85 -10.81 -1.08
N GLU A 166 -11.69 -11.79 -0.76
CA GLU A 166 -11.91 -12.25 0.62
C GLU A 166 -10.63 -12.70 1.31
N GLN A 167 -9.61 -13.12 0.53
CA GLN A 167 -8.30 -13.52 1.04
C GLN A 167 -7.51 -12.37 1.66
N LEU A 168 -7.94 -11.12 1.46
CA LEU A 168 -7.37 -9.91 2.05
C LEU A 168 -8.11 -9.46 3.33
N ASN A 169 -9.27 -10.04 3.60
CA ASN A 169 -10.08 -9.77 4.78
C ASN A 169 -9.61 -10.64 5.95
N LEU A 170 -8.54 -10.22 6.63
CA LEU A 170 -8.02 -10.97 7.77
C LEU A 170 -8.98 -10.91 8.97
N PRO A 171 -9.27 -12.03 9.63
CA PRO A 171 -10.16 -12.06 10.79
C PRO A 171 -9.74 -11.05 11.86
N GLY A 172 -10.68 -10.20 12.29
CA GLY A 172 -10.44 -9.18 13.31
C GLY A 172 -9.62 -7.98 12.83
N THR A 173 -9.61 -7.69 11.53
CA THR A 173 -8.91 -6.52 10.96
C THR A 173 -9.76 -5.63 10.06
N VAL A 174 -10.96 -6.09 9.69
CA VAL A 174 -11.93 -5.36 8.87
C VAL A 174 -13.28 -5.40 9.60
N ASP A 175 -13.77 -4.25 10.03
CA ASP A 175 -15.03 -4.12 10.79
C ASP A 175 -16.27 -4.40 9.93
N ALA A 176 -16.21 -4.06 8.64
CA ALA A 176 -17.26 -4.35 7.69
C ALA A 176 -16.67 -4.82 6.36
N TYR A 177 -17.03 -6.04 5.96
CA TYR A 177 -16.69 -6.61 4.66
C TYR A 177 -17.96 -6.86 3.86
N VAL A 178 -18.06 -6.25 2.68
CA VAL A 178 -19.21 -6.35 1.80
C VAL A 178 -18.77 -6.91 0.45
N PHE A 179 -19.32 -8.08 0.09
CA PHE A 179 -19.22 -8.58 -1.27
C PHE A 179 -20.32 -7.94 -2.12
N ALA A 180 -19.95 -6.94 -2.92
CA ALA A 180 -20.86 -6.19 -3.75
C ALA A 180 -21.31 -7.02 -4.96
N ARG A 181 -22.62 -7.02 -5.20
CA ARG A 181 -23.24 -7.60 -6.40
C ARG A 181 -23.50 -6.50 -7.41
N PHE A 182 -23.80 -6.87 -8.66
CA PHE A 182 -24.22 -5.95 -9.72
C PHE A 182 -23.14 -4.97 -10.21
N GLY A 183 -21.86 -5.39 -10.17
CA GLY A 183 -20.76 -4.63 -10.74
C GLY A 183 -20.47 -3.30 -10.05
N ASP A 184 -19.91 -2.35 -10.79
CA ASP A 184 -19.52 -1.04 -10.26
C ASP A 184 -20.68 -0.26 -9.61
N PRO A 185 -21.90 -0.21 -10.18
CA PRO A 185 -23.02 0.48 -9.53
C PRO A 185 -23.38 -0.09 -8.15
N GLY A 186 -23.39 -1.41 -8.01
CA GLY A 186 -23.71 -2.03 -6.72
C GLY A 186 -22.55 -1.94 -5.72
N ALA A 187 -21.31 -1.89 -6.18
CA ALA A 187 -20.16 -1.56 -5.33
C ALA A 187 -20.23 -0.12 -4.82
N ALA A 188 -20.65 0.84 -5.67
CA ALA A 188 -20.89 2.21 -5.25
C ALA A 188 -22.05 2.32 -4.25
N ASP A 189 -23.17 1.61 -4.48
CA ASP A 189 -24.29 1.59 -3.54
C ASP A 189 -23.85 1.11 -2.14
N ALA A 190 -23.12 0.00 -2.10
CA ALA A 190 -22.60 -0.57 -0.85
C ALA A 190 -21.57 0.36 -0.17
N ALA A 191 -20.69 0.99 -0.94
CA ALA A 191 -19.73 1.96 -0.41
C ALA A 191 -20.44 3.17 0.21
N ILE A 192 -21.45 3.72 -0.47
CA ILE A 192 -22.25 4.86 0.04
C ILE A 192 -22.98 4.49 1.32
N GLU A 193 -23.52 3.27 1.42
CA GLU A 193 -24.14 2.77 2.64
C GLU A 193 -23.15 2.72 3.81
N GLU A 194 -21.95 2.17 3.59
CA GLU A 194 -20.91 2.12 4.62
C GLU A 194 -20.34 3.49 4.98
N ILE A 195 -20.23 4.41 4.01
CA ILE A 195 -19.88 5.81 4.27
C ILE A 195 -20.88 6.43 5.26
N GLY A 196 -22.17 6.17 5.09
CA GLY A 196 -23.22 6.63 6.01
C GLY A 196 -23.14 6.06 7.43
N LYS A 197 -22.48 4.91 7.61
CA LYS A 197 -22.19 4.29 8.92
C LYS A 197 -20.88 4.81 9.54
N GLY A 198 -20.10 5.57 8.78
CA GLY A 198 -18.77 6.06 9.15
C GLY A 198 -17.67 5.05 8.85
N PHE A 199 -16.47 5.56 8.59
CA PHE A 199 -15.24 4.80 8.37
C PHE A 199 -14.03 5.71 8.67
N ASP A 200 -12.86 5.11 8.87
CA ASP A 200 -11.58 5.83 8.93
C ASP A 200 -10.65 5.36 7.81
N LEU A 201 -10.70 4.06 7.47
CA LEU A 201 -10.07 3.50 6.27
C LEU A 201 -11.06 2.62 5.51
N MET A 202 -11.29 2.93 4.24
CA MET A 202 -12.16 2.17 3.35
C MET A 202 -11.43 1.75 2.07
N PHE A 203 -11.66 0.52 1.61
CA PHE A 203 -11.27 0.05 0.28
C PHE A 203 -12.52 -0.30 -0.53
N VAL A 204 -12.63 0.23 -1.75
CA VAL A 204 -13.70 -0.04 -2.69
C VAL A 204 -13.11 -0.58 -3.98
N HIS A 205 -13.60 -1.72 -4.44
CA HIS A 205 -13.17 -2.35 -5.67
C HIS A 205 -14.29 -2.39 -6.70
N LEU A 206 -14.04 -1.79 -7.87
CA LEU A 206 -14.94 -1.70 -9.01
C LEU A 206 -14.51 -2.73 -10.08
N PRO A 207 -15.26 -3.84 -10.27
CA PRO A 207 -14.82 -4.99 -11.08
C PRO A 207 -15.04 -4.88 -12.60
N ASN A 208 -15.85 -3.94 -13.10
CA ASN A 208 -16.44 -4.08 -14.44
C ASN A 208 -15.43 -3.93 -15.57
N THR A 209 -14.49 -3.00 -15.48
CA THR A 209 -13.51 -2.75 -16.56
C THR A 209 -12.72 -4.00 -16.92
N ASP A 210 -12.26 -4.78 -15.94
CA ASP A 210 -11.63 -6.08 -16.18
C ASP A 210 -12.60 -7.11 -16.76
N TYR A 211 -13.84 -7.18 -16.27
CA TYR A 211 -14.86 -8.05 -16.83
C TYR A 211 -15.04 -7.80 -18.34
N PHE A 212 -15.19 -6.55 -18.75
CA PHE A 212 -15.33 -6.19 -20.16
C PHE A 212 -14.01 -6.28 -20.95
N GLY A 213 -12.87 -6.11 -20.27
CA GLY A 213 -11.55 -6.43 -20.81
C GLY A 213 -11.46 -7.90 -21.23
N HIS A 214 -11.95 -8.82 -20.39
CA HIS A 214 -12.01 -10.24 -20.71
C HIS A 214 -13.07 -10.59 -21.75
N THR A 215 -14.28 -10.02 -21.68
CA THR A 215 -15.36 -10.40 -22.60
C THR A 215 -15.12 -9.90 -24.02
N ASP A 216 -14.71 -8.65 -24.17
CA ASP A 216 -14.69 -7.94 -25.45
C ASP A 216 -13.30 -7.46 -25.86
N GLY A 217 -12.41 -7.32 -24.91
CA GLY A 217 -11.01 -6.99 -25.11
C GLY A 217 -10.66 -5.61 -24.56
N TRP A 218 -9.47 -5.48 -23.98
CA TRP A 218 -8.94 -4.19 -23.56
C TRP A 218 -8.86 -3.24 -24.74
N MET A 219 -9.30 -2.00 -24.53
CA MET A 219 -9.41 -0.95 -25.54
C MET A 219 -10.42 -1.22 -26.67
N SER A 220 -11.25 -2.25 -26.56
CA SER A 220 -12.42 -2.42 -27.43
C SER A 220 -13.45 -1.29 -27.20
N PRO A 221 -14.36 -1.03 -28.16
CA PRO A 221 -15.44 -0.07 -27.96
C PRO A 221 -16.27 -0.34 -26.70
N THR A 222 -16.51 -1.61 -26.36
CA THR A 222 -17.26 -1.99 -25.15
C THR A 222 -16.47 -1.65 -23.88
N TYR A 223 -15.18 -2.00 -23.83
CA TYR A 223 -14.31 -1.66 -22.69
C TYR A 223 -14.23 -0.14 -22.47
N ILE A 224 -14.10 0.64 -23.54
CA ILE A 224 -14.09 2.11 -23.44
C ILE A 224 -15.46 2.66 -23.01
N ALA A 225 -16.56 2.10 -23.52
CA ALA A 225 -17.91 2.52 -23.13
C ALA A 225 -18.23 2.21 -21.67
N GLU A 226 -17.67 1.12 -21.10
CA GLU A 226 -17.85 0.79 -19.68
C GLU A 226 -17.23 1.83 -18.74
N LEU A 227 -16.23 2.60 -19.19
CA LEU A 227 -15.65 3.63 -18.35
C LEU A 227 -16.64 4.74 -17.96
N THR A 228 -17.70 4.95 -18.73
CA THR A 228 -18.75 5.91 -18.36
C THR A 228 -19.53 5.49 -17.10
N PRO A 229 -20.13 4.28 -17.01
CA PRO A 229 -20.75 3.83 -15.76
C PRO A 229 -19.75 3.65 -14.60
N THR A 230 -18.50 3.23 -14.87
CA THR A 230 -17.43 3.20 -13.85
C THR A 230 -17.15 4.60 -13.29
N ASP A 231 -16.97 5.61 -14.15
CA ASP A 231 -16.75 6.99 -13.73
C ASP A 231 -17.95 7.55 -12.96
N ALA A 232 -19.17 7.25 -13.39
CA ALA A 232 -20.39 7.61 -12.66
C ALA A 232 -20.43 6.98 -11.26
N ALA A 233 -20.02 5.71 -11.11
CA ALA A 233 -19.91 5.04 -9.82
C ALA A 233 -18.88 5.75 -8.91
N VAL A 234 -17.71 6.12 -9.45
CA VAL A 234 -16.71 6.94 -8.75
C VAL A 234 -17.32 8.27 -8.32
N GLY A 235 -17.97 9.01 -9.21
CA GLY A 235 -18.61 10.30 -8.90
C GLY A 235 -19.64 10.20 -7.76
N ARG A 236 -20.45 9.14 -7.75
CA ARG A 236 -21.42 8.88 -6.67
C ARG A 236 -20.75 8.63 -5.32
N ILE A 237 -19.68 7.83 -5.30
CA ILE A 237 -18.90 7.58 -4.07
C ILE A 237 -18.29 8.90 -3.58
N LEU A 238 -17.61 9.64 -4.47
CA LEU A 238 -16.96 10.91 -4.13
C LEU A 238 -17.96 11.94 -3.56
N ALA A 239 -19.18 12.00 -4.11
CA ALA A 239 -20.21 12.92 -3.64
C ALA A 239 -20.76 12.58 -2.24
N ALA A 240 -20.63 11.33 -1.79
CA ALA A 240 -21.06 10.90 -0.46
C ALA A 240 -20.00 11.12 0.63
N LEU A 241 -18.76 11.45 0.25
CA LEU A 241 -17.64 11.51 1.19
C LEU A 241 -17.69 12.69 2.16
N PRO A 242 -17.26 12.49 3.42
CA PRO A 242 -16.91 13.58 4.31
C PRO A 242 -15.82 14.48 3.71
N PRO A 243 -15.88 15.82 3.91
CA PRO A 243 -14.91 16.77 3.33
C PRO A 243 -13.44 16.55 3.76
N ASP A 244 -13.22 15.88 4.88
CA ASP A 244 -11.91 15.56 5.45
C ASP A 244 -11.29 14.25 4.90
N THR A 245 -11.88 13.68 3.85
CA THR A 245 -11.42 12.41 3.26
C THR A 245 -10.31 12.63 2.23
N ILE A 246 -9.20 11.90 2.37
CA ILE A 246 -8.21 11.68 1.33
C ILE A 246 -8.62 10.45 0.51
N VAL A 247 -8.63 10.60 -0.81
CA VAL A 247 -8.97 9.54 -1.75
C VAL A 247 -7.73 9.17 -2.53
N ILE A 248 -7.41 7.88 -2.58
CA ILE A 248 -6.46 7.29 -3.53
C ILE A 248 -7.28 6.48 -4.55
N LEU A 249 -7.17 6.79 -5.83
CA LEU A 249 -7.77 6.02 -6.92
C LEU A 249 -6.67 5.40 -7.77
N THR A 250 -6.75 4.10 -8.00
CA THR A 250 -5.76 3.37 -8.80
C THR A 250 -6.37 2.14 -9.47
N ALA A 251 -5.53 1.30 -10.06
CA ALA A 251 -5.87 0.01 -10.62
C ALA A 251 -4.87 -1.04 -10.13
N ASP A 252 -5.24 -2.30 -10.25
CA ASP A 252 -4.38 -3.44 -9.95
C ASP A 252 -3.54 -3.89 -11.14
N HIS A 253 -4.05 -3.78 -12.36
CA HIS A 253 -3.34 -4.04 -13.62
C HIS A 253 -4.02 -3.37 -14.81
N GLY A 254 -3.36 -3.39 -15.96
CA GLY A 254 -3.97 -3.14 -17.26
C GLY A 254 -4.31 -4.45 -17.99
N GLY A 255 -4.20 -4.47 -19.32
CA GLY A 255 -4.43 -5.69 -20.11
C GLY A 255 -4.27 -5.53 -21.61
N HIS A 256 -4.26 -6.66 -22.31
CA HIS A 256 -4.07 -6.76 -23.76
C HIS A 256 -4.97 -7.84 -24.36
N ASP A 257 -5.46 -7.59 -25.57
CA ASP A 257 -6.46 -8.45 -26.19
C ASP A 257 -7.57 -8.78 -25.18
N LYS A 258 -7.76 -10.04 -24.79
CA LYS A 258 -8.75 -10.48 -23.78
C LYS A 258 -8.11 -11.09 -22.53
N VAL A 259 -6.84 -10.78 -22.27
CA VAL A 259 -6.04 -11.34 -21.18
C VAL A 259 -5.17 -10.28 -20.51
N HIS A 260 -4.59 -10.64 -19.38
CA HIS A 260 -3.64 -9.82 -18.65
C HIS A 260 -2.66 -10.72 -17.87
N GLY A 261 -1.67 -10.12 -17.21
CA GLY A 261 -0.65 -10.81 -16.40
C GLY A 261 0.71 -10.95 -17.07
N ALA A 262 0.88 -10.41 -18.28
CA ALA A 262 2.15 -10.41 -18.99
C ALA A 262 3.06 -9.26 -18.51
N ARG A 263 4.37 -9.44 -18.69
CA ARG A 263 5.36 -8.39 -18.40
C ARG A 263 5.51 -7.42 -19.57
N ILE A 264 4.41 -6.78 -19.94
CA ILE A 264 4.34 -5.80 -21.03
C ILE A 264 3.75 -4.48 -20.53
N PRO A 265 4.07 -3.33 -21.15
CA PRO A 265 3.67 -2.03 -20.63
C PRO A 265 2.16 -1.87 -20.40
N VAL A 266 1.33 -2.42 -21.29
CA VAL A 266 -0.14 -2.29 -21.23
C VAL A 266 -0.79 -3.11 -20.12
N ASP A 267 -0.09 -4.09 -19.55
CA ASP A 267 -0.53 -4.88 -18.38
C ASP A 267 0.02 -4.29 -17.08
N MET A 268 1.25 -3.76 -17.13
CA MET A 268 1.99 -3.31 -15.95
C MET A 268 1.68 -1.87 -15.53
N THR A 269 1.25 -1.02 -16.47
CA THR A 269 1.05 0.42 -16.23
C THR A 269 -0.38 0.69 -15.78
N ILE A 270 -0.52 1.36 -14.64
CA ILE A 270 -1.79 1.67 -13.97
C ILE A 270 -1.88 3.17 -13.65
N PRO A 271 -3.09 3.76 -13.56
CA PRO A 271 -3.24 5.10 -13.04
C PRO A 271 -3.02 5.09 -11.53
N TRP A 272 -2.50 6.19 -10.99
CA TRP A 272 -2.48 6.42 -9.55
C TRP A 272 -2.76 7.89 -9.27
N ILE A 273 -3.84 8.16 -8.54
CA ILE A 273 -4.34 9.50 -8.23
C ILE A 273 -4.53 9.59 -6.73
N ILE A 274 -4.16 10.70 -6.12
CA ILE A 274 -4.49 11.03 -4.74
C ILE A 274 -5.03 12.45 -4.66
N ALA A 275 -6.08 12.66 -3.87
CA ALA A 275 -6.67 13.99 -3.66
C ALA A 275 -7.34 14.09 -2.29
N GLY A 276 -7.30 15.28 -1.69
CA GLY A 276 -7.93 15.55 -0.40
C GLY A 276 -7.20 16.62 0.39
N PRO A 277 -7.57 16.84 1.67
CA PRO A 277 -6.89 17.80 2.53
C PRO A 277 -5.38 17.53 2.62
N GLY A 278 -4.56 18.56 2.40
CA GLY A 278 -3.10 18.46 2.48
C GLY A 278 -2.42 17.80 1.28
N VAL A 279 -3.16 17.41 0.23
CA VAL A 279 -2.59 16.90 -1.02
C VAL A 279 -2.35 18.07 -1.98
N ALA A 280 -1.25 18.03 -2.74
CA ALA A 280 -1.00 19.00 -3.81
C ALA A 280 -2.13 18.95 -4.85
N ALA A 281 -2.49 20.09 -5.44
CA ALA A 281 -3.53 20.17 -6.47
C ALA A 281 -2.91 20.39 -7.85
N ASP A 282 -3.50 19.75 -8.87
CA ASP A 282 -3.09 19.76 -10.28
C ASP A 282 -1.59 19.44 -10.46
N HIS A 283 -1.09 18.44 -9.72
CA HIS A 283 0.33 18.08 -9.68
C HIS A 283 0.59 16.70 -10.28
N GLU A 284 1.19 16.65 -11.47
CA GLU A 284 1.67 15.38 -12.02
C GLU A 284 2.97 14.96 -11.33
N LEU A 285 2.96 13.77 -10.73
CA LEU A 285 4.05 13.22 -9.95
C LEU A 285 5.23 12.86 -10.86
N ALA A 286 6.41 13.35 -10.50
CA ALA A 286 7.65 13.06 -11.19
C ALA A 286 8.33 11.78 -10.69
N ALA A 287 8.19 11.47 -9.40
CA ALA A 287 8.73 10.25 -8.82
C ALA A 287 7.98 9.00 -9.33
N PRO A 288 8.67 7.87 -9.54
CA PRO A 288 8.00 6.63 -9.89
C PRO A 288 7.12 6.16 -8.73
N VAL A 289 5.92 5.69 -9.07
CA VAL A 289 4.96 5.11 -8.12
C VAL A 289 4.75 3.64 -8.44
N ASN A 290 4.80 2.80 -7.42
CA ASN A 290 4.42 1.39 -7.49
C ASN A 290 3.10 1.14 -6.72
N THR A 291 2.32 0.14 -7.12
CA THR A 291 1.08 -0.23 -6.41
C THR A 291 1.31 -0.46 -4.90
N MET A 292 2.47 -1.01 -4.52
CA MET A 292 2.87 -1.22 -3.12
C MET A 292 2.96 0.08 -2.31
N ASP A 293 3.21 1.21 -2.96
CA ASP A 293 3.32 2.54 -2.31
C ASP A 293 1.96 3.02 -1.78
N THR A 294 0.86 2.41 -2.22
CA THR A 294 -0.50 2.72 -1.74
C THR A 294 -0.61 2.48 -0.24
N ALA A 295 -0.29 1.28 0.25
CA ALA A 295 -0.31 0.97 1.68
C ALA A 295 0.61 1.89 2.48
N ALA A 296 1.78 2.23 1.93
CA ALA A 296 2.76 3.08 2.60
C ALA A 296 2.29 4.53 2.72
N THR A 297 1.66 5.03 1.66
CA THR A 297 1.06 6.37 1.63
C THR A 297 -0.11 6.45 2.62
N VAL A 298 -0.98 5.44 2.66
CA VAL A 298 -2.07 5.39 3.64
C VAL A 298 -1.54 5.34 5.08
N ALA A 299 -0.51 4.52 5.35
CA ALA A 299 0.10 4.46 6.67
C ALA A 299 0.64 5.83 7.10
N TYR A 300 1.36 6.52 6.21
CA TYR A 300 1.89 7.85 6.47
C TYR A 300 0.77 8.85 6.79
N VAL A 301 -0.28 8.90 5.96
CA VAL A 301 -1.43 9.81 6.12
C VAL A 301 -2.16 9.59 7.45
N LEU A 302 -2.32 8.33 7.86
CA LEU A 302 -2.99 7.97 9.12
C LEU A 302 -2.07 8.03 10.35
N GLY A 303 -0.77 8.34 10.18
CA GLY A 303 0.21 8.32 11.25
C GLY A 303 0.47 6.92 11.82
N LEU A 304 0.36 5.89 10.97
CA LEU A 304 0.57 4.49 11.29
C LEU A 304 1.97 4.04 10.83
N ALA A 305 2.50 3.03 11.50
CA ALA A 305 3.69 2.35 11.01
C ALA A 305 3.29 1.24 10.02
N LEU A 306 3.91 1.22 8.84
CA LEU A 306 3.98 -0.02 8.08
C LEU A 306 4.99 -0.97 8.73
N PRO A 307 4.83 -2.29 8.52
CA PRO A 307 5.89 -3.25 8.83
C PRO A 307 7.23 -2.80 8.19
N PRO A 308 8.36 -2.89 8.92
CA PRO A 308 9.65 -2.35 8.45
C PRO A 308 10.18 -3.03 7.18
N ASP A 309 9.71 -4.23 6.87
CA ASP A 309 10.13 -5.00 5.70
C ASP A 309 9.21 -4.81 4.49
N ALA A 310 8.19 -3.94 4.58
CA ALA A 310 7.37 -3.57 3.43
C ALA A 310 8.22 -2.85 2.38
N ALA A 311 8.04 -3.20 1.11
CA ALA A 311 8.80 -2.63 0.00
C ALA A 311 8.23 -1.28 -0.49
N GLY A 312 6.93 -1.05 -0.27
CA GLY A 312 6.27 0.20 -0.62
C GLY A 312 6.81 1.39 0.16
N VAL A 313 6.93 2.53 -0.51
CA VAL A 313 7.38 3.79 0.10
C VAL A 313 6.25 4.83 0.02
N PRO A 314 6.06 5.70 1.04
CA PRO A 314 5.05 6.73 0.97
C PRO A 314 5.34 7.69 -0.20
N VAL A 315 4.31 8.03 -1.00
CA VAL A 315 4.40 8.99 -2.10
C VAL A 315 4.39 10.40 -1.53
N LEU A 316 5.49 10.80 -0.88
CA LEU A 316 5.60 12.09 -0.18
C LEU A 316 5.49 13.30 -1.11
N GLU A 317 5.89 13.16 -2.37
CA GLU A 317 5.75 14.22 -3.39
C GLU A 317 4.29 14.69 -3.52
N ALA A 318 3.32 13.80 -3.32
CA ALA A 318 1.90 14.13 -3.41
C ALA A 318 1.38 14.96 -2.23
N LEU A 319 2.06 14.90 -1.08
CA LEU A 319 1.59 15.51 0.16
C LEU A 319 2.23 16.90 0.28
N GLY A 320 1.39 17.94 0.26
CA GLY A 320 1.79 19.34 0.27
C GLY A 320 2.48 19.74 1.57
N ASN A 321 3.80 19.54 1.59
CA ASN A 321 4.84 19.78 2.62
C ASN A 321 5.31 18.51 3.39
N PRO A 322 6.59 18.13 3.28
CA PRO A 322 7.23 17.11 4.11
C PRO A 322 7.38 17.53 5.58
#